data_AF-A0A6P8IQ10-F1
#
_entry.id   AF-A0A6P8IQ10-F1
#
_cell.length_a   1.000
_cell.length_b   1.000
_cell.length_c   1.000
_cell.angle_alpha   90.00
_cell.angle_beta   90.00
_cell.angle_gamma   90.00
#
_symmetry.space_group_name_H-M   'P 1'
#
loop_
_entity.id
_entity.type
_entity.pdbx_description
1 polymer ?
#
loop_
_entity_poly.entity_id
_entity_poly.type
_entity_poly.pdbx_seq_one_letter_code
_entity_poly.pdbx_strand_id
1 'polypeptide(L)'
;MCRSRVLLVTFVVAVALQSILAQAQPKCSSILETSCTSNAECACSGPRTFVCNYKNKCNRISIIDIMRRQRPCANIFKQFCNTDDDCPCKKAKYVCEDRECVMRVKPRRESQQ
;
A
#
# COMPACT_ATOMS: atom_id res chain seq x y z
N MET A 1 49.51 5.55 -17.36
CA MET A 1 48.51 6.64 -17.52
C MET A 1 47.03 6.19 -17.41
N CYS A 2 46.69 4.91 -17.16
CA CYS A 2 45.29 4.44 -17.16
C CYS A 2 44.49 4.57 -15.84
N ARG A 3 45.13 4.78 -14.69
CA ARG A 3 44.44 4.80 -13.38
C ARG A 3 43.60 6.07 -13.13
N SER A 4 44.00 7.20 -13.74
CA SER A 4 43.33 8.50 -13.51
C SER A 4 41.97 8.63 -14.21
N ARG A 5 41.75 7.91 -15.32
CA ARG A 5 40.50 7.97 -16.09
C ARG A 5 39.38 7.15 -15.45
N VAL A 6 39.72 6.05 -14.77
CA VAL A 6 38.75 5.18 -14.07
C VAL A 6 38.12 5.91 -12.89
N LEU A 7 38.93 6.64 -12.10
CA LEU A 7 38.46 7.43 -10.96
C LEU A 7 37.46 8.52 -11.38
N LEU A 8 37.72 9.20 -12.48
CA LEU A 8 36.84 10.24 -13.03
C LEU A 8 35.48 9.68 -13.44
N VAL A 9 35.44 8.52 -14.09
CA VAL A 9 34.18 7.87 -14.50
C VAL A 9 33.36 7.43 -13.28
N THR A 10 34.00 6.82 -12.28
CA THR A 10 33.30 6.42 -11.04
C THR A 10 32.74 7.60 -10.27
N PHE A 11 33.45 8.74 -10.26
CA PHE A 11 33.01 9.95 -9.58
C PHE A 11 31.79 10.58 -10.29
N VAL A 12 31.81 10.64 -11.62
CA VAL A 12 30.68 11.14 -12.42
C VAL A 12 29.44 10.26 -12.24
N VAL A 13 29.59 8.94 -12.21
CA VAL A 13 28.47 8.01 -11.96
C VAL A 13 27.90 8.17 -10.55
N ALA A 14 28.75 8.35 -9.54
CA ALA A 14 28.31 8.56 -8.16
C ALA A 14 27.52 9.87 -7.97
N VAL A 15 27.99 10.96 -8.59
CA VAL A 15 27.31 12.27 -8.56
C VAL A 15 25.98 12.21 -9.33
N ALA A 16 25.93 11.53 -10.47
CA ALA A 16 24.69 11.33 -11.21
C ALA A 16 23.66 10.54 -10.39
N LEU A 17 24.10 9.51 -9.65
CA LEU A 17 23.22 8.71 -8.80
C LEU A 17 22.66 9.51 -7.61
N GLN A 18 23.46 10.38 -7.00
CA GLN A 18 23.00 11.30 -5.95
C GLN A 18 21.99 12.32 -6.47
N SER A 19 22.18 12.81 -7.68
CA SER A 19 21.27 13.78 -8.33
C SER A 19 19.88 13.19 -8.56
N ILE A 20 19.80 11.90 -8.90
CA ILE A 20 18.53 11.19 -9.12
C ILE A 20 17.79 10.94 -7.79
N LEU A 21 18.53 10.67 -6.70
CA LEU A 21 17.97 10.48 -5.36
C LEU A 21 17.52 11.80 -4.71
N ALA A 22 18.06 12.93 -5.13
CA ALA A 22 17.75 14.26 -4.62
C ALA A 22 16.51 14.91 -5.28
N GLN A 23 15.57 14.11 -5.81
CA GLN A 23 14.25 14.64 -6.16
C GLN A 23 13.59 15.16 -4.89
N ALA A 24 13.62 16.48 -4.72
CA ALA A 24 12.98 17.16 -3.62
C ALA A 24 11.51 16.75 -3.56
N GLN A 25 11.11 16.12 -2.46
CA GLN A 25 9.74 15.68 -2.26
C GLN A 25 8.79 16.89 -2.40
N PRO A 26 7.70 16.76 -3.18
CA PRO A 26 6.81 17.87 -3.47
C PRO A 26 6.17 18.41 -2.18
N LYS A 27 5.70 19.66 -2.21
CA LYS A 27 4.96 20.24 -1.09
C LYS A 27 3.62 19.51 -0.93
N CYS A 28 3.21 19.20 0.30
CA CYS A 28 1.94 18.48 0.52
C CYS A 28 0.71 19.23 -0.02
N SER A 29 0.76 20.55 -0.13
CA SER A 29 -0.32 21.35 -0.73
C SER A 29 -0.49 21.13 -2.22
N SER A 30 0.56 20.76 -2.97
CA SER A 30 0.47 20.55 -4.42
C SER A 30 -0.04 19.15 -4.80
N ILE A 31 0.05 18.19 -3.89
CA ILE A 31 -0.45 16.81 -4.10
C ILE A 31 -1.83 16.59 -3.49
N LEU A 32 -2.44 17.59 -2.87
CA LEU A 32 -3.76 17.45 -2.29
C LEU A 32 -4.81 17.22 -3.41
N GLU A 33 -5.67 16.22 -3.26
CA GLU A 33 -6.71 15.85 -4.24
C GLU A 33 -6.17 15.39 -5.62
N THR A 34 -4.87 15.11 -5.75
CA THR A 34 -4.34 14.50 -6.97
C THR A 34 -4.73 13.03 -7.06
N SER A 35 -4.95 12.54 -8.28
CA SER A 35 -5.20 11.11 -8.50
C SER A 35 -3.96 10.29 -8.13
N CYS A 36 -4.17 9.10 -7.56
CA CYS A 36 -3.09 8.20 -7.16
C CYS A 36 -3.51 6.73 -7.34
N THR A 37 -2.51 5.86 -7.47
CA THR A 37 -2.72 4.40 -7.41
C THR A 37 -2.11 3.77 -6.17
N SER A 38 -1.11 4.43 -5.59
CA SER A 38 -0.34 3.94 -4.45
C SER A 38 -0.07 5.04 -3.43
N ASN A 39 0.20 4.65 -2.18
CA ASN A 39 0.58 5.61 -1.13
C ASN A 39 1.93 6.30 -1.43
N ALA A 40 2.80 5.68 -2.23
CA ALA A 40 4.11 6.24 -2.58
C ALA A 40 3.97 7.53 -3.40
N GLU A 41 2.94 7.63 -4.25
CA GLU A 41 2.62 8.83 -5.03
C GLU A 41 2.16 10.01 -4.17
N CYS A 42 1.69 9.75 -2.95
CA CYS A 42 1.25 10.77 -2.01
C CYS A 42 2.34 11.18 -1.00
N ALA A 43 3.59 10.79 -1.23
CA ALA A 43 4.71 11.21 -0.41
C ALA A 43 5.01 12.70 -0.65
N CYS A 44 5.14 13.46 0.44
CA CYS A 44 5.40 14.90 0.37
C CYS A 44 6.23 15.40 1.55
N SER A 45 6.90 16.53 1.34
CA SER A 45 7.60 17.27 2.39
C SER A 45 6.61 18.05 3.24
N GLY A 46 6.28 17.57 4.44
CA GLY A 46 5.45 18.30 5.38
C GLY A 46 5.12 17.53 6.66
N PRO A 47 4.52 18.21 7.67
CA PRO A 47 4.16 17.58 8.95
C PRO A 47 2.96 16.63 8.85
N ARG A 48 2.25 16.61 7.71
CA ARG A 48 1.04 15.83 7.51
C ARG A 48 1.32 14.71 6.52
N THR A 49 1.02 13.48 6.91
CA THR A 49 1.12 12.30 6.05
C THR A 49 -0.14 12.15 5.20
N PHE A 50 0.01 12.14 3.88
CA PHE A 50 -1.08 11.84 2.95
C PHE A 50 -0.97 10.40 2.47
N VAL A 51 -2.11 9.84 2.10
CA VAL A 51 -2.24 8.46 1.62
C VAL A 51 -3.13 8.45 0.39
N CYS A 52 -3.00 7.41 -0.42
CA CYS A 52 -3.94 7.18 -1.50
C CYS A 52 -5.22 6.62 -0.91
N ASN A 53 -6.24 7.47 -0.79
CA ASN A 53 -7.49 7.11 -0.13
C ASN A 53 -8.36 6.19 -1.00
N TYR A 54 -9.50 5.76 -0.46
CA TYR A 54 -10.45 4.89 -1.14
C TYR A 54 -11.05 5.47 -2.43
N LYS A 55 -10.94 6.79 -2.65
CA LYS A 55 -11.35 7.49 -3.88
C LYS A 55 -10.21 7.60 -4.91
N ASN A 56 -9.08 6.95 -4.67
CA ASN A 56 -7.86 7.07 -5.48
C ASN A 56 -7.36 8.52 -5.55
N LYS A 57 -7.41 9.21 -4.40
CA LYS A 57 -6.94 10.59 -4.25
C LYS A 57 -5.94 10.72 -3.11
N CYS A 58 -4.91 11.51 -3.32
CA CYS A 58 -3.96 11.88 -2.28
C CYS A 58 -4.63 12.84 -1.29
N ASN A 59 -4.97 12.32 -0.13
CA ASN A 59 -5.58 13.08 0.94
C ASN A 59 -5.17 12.48 2.30
N ARG A 60 -5.57 13.12 3.38
CA ARG A 60 -5.45 12.57 4.72
C ARG A 60 -6.21 11.25 4.83
N ILE A 61 -5.69 10.39 5.68
CA ILE A 61 -6.34 9.14 6.03
C ILE A 61 -7.71 9.42 6.68
N SER A 62 -8.78 8.87 6.11
CA SER A 62 -10.13 8.91 6.67
C SER A 62 -10.44 7.65 7.50
N ILE A 63 -11.51 7.69 8.30
CA ILE A 63 -11.98 6.52 9.06
C ILE A 63 -12.30 5.35 8.12
N ILE A 64 -12.90 5.63 6.95
CA ILE A 64 -13.22 4.62 5.93
C ILE A 64 -11.93 3.97 5.40
N ASP A 65 -10.87 4.76 5.19
CA ASP A 65 -9.57 4.24 4.79
C ASP A 65 -8.95 3.32 5.85
N ILE A 66 -9.05 3.71 7.12
CA ILE A 66 -8.59 2.88 8.25
C ILE A 66 -9.34 1.56 8.25
N MET A 67 -10.68 1.59 8.19
CA MET A 67 -11.49 0.38 8.17
C MET A 67 -11.14 -0.53 6.99
N ARG A 68 -10.92 0.04 5.80
CA ARG A 68 -10.54 -0.73 4.60
C ARG A 68 -9.16 -1.37 4.73
N ARG A 69 -8.17 -0.64 5.27
CA ARG A 69 -6.79 -1.12 5.46
C ARG A 69 -6.64 -2.10 6.63
N GLN A 70 -7.52 -1.99 7.63
CA GLN A 70 -7.56 -2.93 8.75
C GLN A 70 -8.27 -4.24 8.41
N ARG A 71 -8.94 -4.36 7.25
CA ARG A 71 -9.57 -5.63 6.86
C ARG A 71 -8.49 -6.70 6.73
N PRO A 72 -8.52 -7.76 7.58
CA PRO A 72 -7.61 -8.87 7.40
C PRO A 72 -7.86 -9.44 6.01
N CYS A 73 -6.78 -9.57 5.23
CA CYS A 73 -6.85 -10.15 3.88
C CYS A 73 -7.80 -9.39 2.94
N ALA A 74 -7.64 -8.07 2.86
CA ALA A 74 -8.45 -7.19 2.01
C ALA A 74 -8.53 -7.61 0.53
N ASN A 75 -7.51 -8.32 0.04
CA ASN A 75 -7.46 -8.82 -1.34
C ASN A 75 -8.16 -10.18 -1.53
N ILE A 76 -8.61 -10.83 -0.44
CA ILE A 76 -9.26 -12.15 -0.49
C ILE A 76 -10.78 -12.00 -0.44
N PHE A 77 -11.33 -11.02 0.27
CA PHE A 77 -12.78 -10.82 0.32
C PHE A 77 -13.37 -10.58 -1.07
N LYS A 78 -14.38 -11.37 -1.46
CA LYS A 78 -15.01 -11.38 -2.80
C LYS A 78 -14.08 -11.75 -3.96
N GLN A 79 -12.94 -12.39 -3.66
CA GLN A 79 -12.16 -13.03 -4.69
C GLN A 79 -12.90 -14.29 -5.18
N PHE A 80 -12.79 -14.57 -6.49
CA PHE A 80 -13.32 -15.80 -7.07
C PHE A 80 -12.64 -17.03 -6.46
N CYS A 81 -13.43 -18.06 -6.13
CA CYS A 81 -12.95 -19.32 -5.56
C CYS A 81 -13.76 -20.50 -6.10
N ASN A 82 -13.16 -21.70 -6.06
CA ASN A 82 -13.85 -22.97 -6.28
C ASN A 82 -13.97 -23.77 -4.98
N THR A 83 -13.01 -23.59 -4.07
CA THR A 83 -12.89 -24.30 -2.79
C THR A 83 -12.47 -23.36 -1.67
N ASP A 84 -12.68 -23.77 -0.41
CA ASP A 84 -12.29 -22.99 0.78
C ASP A 84 -10.77 -22.70 0.82
N ASP A 85 -9.96 -23.59 0.25
CA ASP A 85 -8.50 -23.45 0.19
C ASP A 85 -8.05 -22.31 -0.74
N ASP A 86 -8.91 -21.90 -1.69
CA ASP A 86 -8.67 -20.75 -2.56
C ASP A 86 -8.79 -19.40 -1.83
N CYS A 87 -9.20 -19.41 -0.55
CA CYS A 87 -9.36 -18.23 0.29
C CYS A 87 -8.30 -18.15 1.43
N PRO A 88 -6.98 -18.17 1.14
CA PRO A 88 -5.95 -18.35 2.16
C PRO A 88 -5.72 -17.09 3.00
N CYS A 89 -6.43 -16.99 4.13
CA CYS A 89 -6.25 -15.88 5.08
C CYS A 89 -5.75 -16.37 6.45
N LYS A 90 -4.51 -16.00 6.81
CA LYS A 90 -3.93 -16.38 8.12
C LYS A 90 -4.61 -15.72 9.33
N LYS A 91 -5.24 -14.56 9.14
CA LYS A 91 -5.78 -13.72 10.23
C LYS A 91 -7.28 -13.90 10.48
N ALA A 92 -8.03 -14.45 9.52
CA ALA A 92 -9.47 -14.64 9.60
C ALA A 92 -9.88 -15.85 8.76
N LYS A 93 -10.93 -16.57 9.17
CA LYS A 93 -11.42 -17.73 8.41
C LYS A 93 -12.34 -17.25 7.28
N TYR A 94 -11.83 -17.31 6.05
CA TYR A 94 -12.63 -17.16 4.85
C TYR A 94 -13.02 -18.55 4.33
N VAL A 95 -14.16 -18.63 3.66
CA VAL A 95 -14.67 -19.85 2.99
C VAL A 95 -15.19 -19.46 1.62
N CYS A 96 -15.26 -20.43 0.72
CA CYS A 96 -15.82 -20.24 -0.60
C CYS A 96 -17.33 -20.46 -0.57
N GLU A 97 -18.10 -19.40 -0.80
CA GLU A 97 -19.56 -19.44 -0.84
C GLU A 97 -20.01 -18.69 -2.10
N ASP A 98 -20.89 -19.30 -2.90
CA ASP A 98 -21.34 -18.73 -4.18
C ASP A 98 -20.20 -18.36 -5.16
N ARG A 99 -19.08 -19.10 -5.11
CA ARG A 99 -17.83 -18.83 -5.86
C ARG A 99 -17.14 -17.53 -5.46
N GLU A 100 -17.42 -17.00 -4.28
CA GLU A 100 -16.74 -15.86 -3.69
C GLU A 100 -16.20 -16.18 -2.29
N CYS A 101 -15.01 -15.67 -1.97
CA CYS A 101 -14.46 -15.76 -0.63
C CYS A 101 -15.21 -14.83 0.35
N VAL A 102 -15.96 -15.41 1.27
CA VAL A 102 -16.72 -14.70 2.31
C VAL A 102 -16.18 -14.98 3.71
N MET A 103 -16.38 -14.02 4.63
CA MET A 103 -15.90 -14.17 6.01
C MET A 103 -16.92 -14.97 6.83
N ARG A 104 -16.51 -16.11 7.39
CA ARG A 104 -17.31 -16.79 8.43
C ARG A 104 -17.10 -16.05 9.74
N VAL A 105 -18.08 -15.25 10.14
CA VAL A 105 -18.16 -14.78 11.53
C VAL A 105 -18.33 -16.04 12.38
N LYS A 106 -17.32 -16.41 13.18
CA LYS A 106 -17.51 -17.48 14.16
C LYS A 106 -18.74 -17.09 14.98
N PRO A 107 -19.75 -17.96 15.15
CA PRO A 107 -20.81 -17.69 16.10
C PRO A 107 -20.13 -17.41 17.43
N ARG A 108 -20.44 -16.24 18.01
CA ARG A 108 -20.05 -15.90 19.38
C ARG A 108 -20.55 -17.07 20.20
N ARG A 109 -19.65 -17.89 20.77
CA ARG A 109 -20.04 -19.05 21.57
C ARG A 109 -21.10 -18.55 22.55
N GLU A 110 -22.34 -19.00 22.38
CA GLU A 110 -23.33 -18.90 23.44
C GLU A 110 -22.67 -19.52 24.65
N SER A 111 -22.53 -18.71 25.69
CA SER A 111 -22.19 -19.15 27.02
C SER A 111 -23.23 -20.20 27.39
N GLN A 112 -22.88 -21.48 27.24
CA GLN A 112 -23.63 -22.56 27.85
C GLN A 112 -23.57 -22.32 29.36
N GLN A 113 -24.70 -21.92 29.92
CA GLN A 113 -25.01 -21.99 31.33
C GLN A 113 -26.41 -22.57 31.47
#